data_AF-A0A5C6JUX0-F1
#
_entry.id   AF-A0A5C6JUX0-F1
#
_cell.length_a   1.000
_cell.length_b   1.000
_cell.length_c   1.000
_cell.angle_alpha   90.00
_cell.angle_beta   90.00
_cell.angle_gamma   90.00
#
_symmetry.space_group_name_H-M   'P 1'
#
loop_
_entity.id
_entity.type
_entity.pdbx_description
1 polymer ?
#
loop_
_entity_poly.entity_id
_entity_poly.type
_entity_poly.pdbx_seq_one_letter_code
_entity_poly.pdbx_strand_id
1 'polypeptide(L)'
;MAWLSAENVVAVGTAVLGIVASAGMVWYERRVPRHKRIGYRVQMDNAIGDDVRSGRANRRLGLFDEVPGMSDATLVLLRIENDGSLGIDRADYTGPEDHGLTAVFTDRTVRGVSVTQPSDTGHLMDHFTGERGFGYEGNTLRIPPVPLNRGDHFKLLVLLTGGDVGRGIRLIGGIRDGEVHPNRSATPDDKPPLFSRASRAITLMLTVCVVTLAAIVVARDDTPPPVGCEKGTLTVVGSTAFEPVAREAAKKYEQDCAGSVVTVDAHGSTAGTRELAAAGAARKGRGSPPVVALSDGPRPGDLSALRENRVALSVFALVVNDDVGLRNLSTADVRRLYRGEITDWAQLGGRSLPVRLVSRDANSGTRQVFQRRVLGEGEMANTSVDCVHKDYPSAPVARCELDSTDQVLAEVARLPGAIGYSELNSATGAKVLRVLALDGDAPSVDAVEHGHSRYPYREIEYAYTYGRPPAGSLASSFLTYLTRGNGQDVIRTHGHVPCWTPEGMKLCAQ
;
A
#
# COMPACT_ATOMS: atom_id res chain seq x y z
N MET A 1 -6.95 -4.16 32.80
CA MET A 1 -7.34 -2.77 32.45
C MET A 1 -6.37 -2.18 31.42
N ALA A 2 -6.15 -2.86 30.28
CA ALA A 2 -5.15 -2.44 29.27
C ALA A 2 -5.78 -1.84 27.99
N TRP A 3 -7.12 -1.75 27.92
CA TRP A 3 -7.83 -1.27 26.73
C TRP A 3 -8.08 0.24 26.73
N LEU A 4 -7.92 0.93 27.86
CA LEU A 4 -8.06 2.38 27.99
C LEU A 4 -6.73 3.11 27.70
N SER A 5 -6.10 2.84 26.55
CA SER A 5 -5.06 3.74 26.05
C SER A 5 -5.73 4.99 25.47
N ALA A 6 -5.07 6.15 25.55
CA ALA A 6 -5.56 7.39 24.95
C ALA A 6 -5.88 7.20 23.46
N GLU A 7 -5.14 6.32 22.78
CA GLU A 7 -5.32 5.98 21.38
C GLU A 7 -6.56 5.13 21.12
N ASN A 8 -6.87 4.13 21.96
CA ASN A 8 -8.12 3.38 21.82
C ASN A 8 -9.34 4.26 22.09
N VAL A 9 -9.21 5.23 23.00
CA VAL A 9 -10.25 6.24 23.24
C VAL A 9 -10.44 7.13 22.02
N VAL A 10 -9.37 7.51 21.32
CA VAL A 10 -9.44 8.29 20.07
C VAL A 10 -9.98 7.47 18.90
N ALA A 11 -9.56 6.21 18.74
CA ALA A 11 -10.03 5.32 17.67
C ALA A 11 -11.51 4.96 17.83
N VAL A 12 -11.93 4.58 19.04
CA VAL A 12 -13.35 4.34 19.34
C VAL A 12 -14.13 5.64 19.25
N GLY A 13 -13.57 6.75 19.74
CA GLY A 13 -14.17 8.07 19.66
C GLY A 13 -14.47 8.48 18.22
N THR A 14 -13.51 8.32 17.30
CA THR A 14 -13.66 8.64 15.87
C THR A 14 -14.63 7.70 15.15
N ALA A 15 -14.61 6.40 15.47
CA ALA A 15 -15.58 5.46 14.93
C ALA A 15 -17.02 5.78 15.35
N VAL A 16 -17.23 6.09 16.64
CA VAL A 16 -18.53 6.53 17.17
C VAL A 16 -18.96 7.83 16.51
N LEU A 17 -18.04 8.77 16.33
CA LEU A 17 -18.29 10.05 15.66
C LEU A 17 -18.83 9.85 14.23
N GLY A 18 -18.23 8.93 13.47
CA GLY A 18 -18.67 8.59 12.11
C GLY A 18 -20.06 7.95 12.06
N ILE A 19 -20.38 7.07 13.02
CA ILE A 19 -21.71 6.46 13.16
C ILE A 19 -22.75 7.53 13.50
N VAL A 20 -22.45 8.42 14.44
CA VAL A 20 -23.34 9.52 14.86
C VAL A 20 -23.59 10.49 13.69
N ALA A 21 -22.56 10.83 12.92
CA ALA A 21 -22.70 11.70 11.74
C ALA A 21 -23.64 11.07 10.69
N SER A 22 -23.49 9.77 10.43
CA SER A 22 -24.33 9.03 9.48
C SER A 22 -25.77 8.92 9.97
N ALA A 23 -25.98 8.61 11.25
CA ALA A 23 -27.30 8.57 11.87
C ALA A 23 -27.99 9.95 11.87
N GLY A 24 -27.21 11.02 12.09
CA GLY A 24 -27.69 12.40 12.02
C GLY A 24 -28.18 12.78 10.62
N MET A 25 -27.53 12.30 9.57
CA MET A 25 -27.97 12.51 8.19
C MET A 25 -29.30 11.80 7.90
N VAL A 26 -29.43 10.53 8.28
CA VAL A 26 -30.69 9.75 8.13
C VAL A 26 -31.82 10.38 8.94
N TRP A 27 -31.53 10.85 10.15
CA TRP A 27 -32.50 11.54 11.00
C TRP A 27 -32.94 12.87 10.41
N TYR A 28 -32.02 13.67 9.88
CA TYR A 28 -32.31 14.92 9.19
C TYR A 28 -33.21 14.69 7.96
N GLU A 29 -32.87 13.72 7.11
CA GLU A 29 -33.66 13.40 5.93
C GLU A 29 -35.09 12.93 6.28
N ARG A 30 -35.27 12.25 7.42
CA ARG A 30 -36.59 11.85 7.93
C ARG A 30 -37.38 12.96 8.61
N ARG A 31 -36.71 13.99 9.14
CA ARG A 31 -37.36 15.07 9.91
C ARG A 31 -37.53 16.39 9.18
N VAL A 32 -36.79 16.63 8.09
CA VAL A 32 -37.01 17.82 7.26
C VAL A 32 -38.37 17.65 6.57
N PRO A 33 -39.37 18.46 6.94
CA PRO A 33 -40.70 18.26 6.41
C PRO A 33 -40.71 18.65 4.93
N ARG A 34 -41.26 17.75 4.12
CA ARG A 34 -41.47 17.99 2.69
C ARG A 34 -42.71 18.86 2.55
N HIS A 35 -42.59 20.01 1.87
CA HIS A 35 -43.67 20.99 1.77
C HIS A 35 -43.98 21.30 0.30
N LYS A 36 -45.27 21.49 0.01
CA LYS A 36 -45.78 22.04 -1.24
C LYS A 36 -45.71 23.57 -1.15
N ARG A 37 -45.01 24.22 -2.07
CA ARG A 37 -44.81 25.68 -2.03
C ARG A 37 -44.94 26.26 -3.44
N ILE A 38 -45.78 27.28 -3.59
CA ILE A 38 -45.88 28.06 -4.82
C ILE A 38 -45.23 29.41 -4.57
N GLY A 39 -44.09 29.62 -5.21
CA GLY A 39 -43.41 30.90 -5.26
C GLY A 39 -43.92 31.74 -6.43
N TYR A 40 -44.14 33.03 -6.22
CA TYR A 40 -44.39 33.97 -7.32
C TYR A 40 -43.48 35.18 -7.26
N ARG A 41 -43.08 35.68 -8.43
CA ARG A 41 -42.26 36.89 -8.54
C ARG A 41 -42.55 37.69 -9.79
N VAL A 42 -42.49 39.00 -9.65
CA VAL A 42 -42.59 39.95 -10.75
C VAL A 42 -41.21 40.06 -11.42
N GLN A 43 -41.07 39.54 -12.64
CA GLN A 43 -39.83 39.59 -13.41
C GLN A 43 -39.69 40.90 -14.20
N MET A 44 -40.82 41.50 -14.55
CA MET A 44 -40.89 42.75 -15.29
C MET A 44 -42.14 43.50 -14.85
N ASP A 45 -42.04 44.81 -14.66
CA ASP A 45 -43.15 45.75 -14.49
C ASP A 45 -42.70 47.05 -15.17
N ASN A 46 -43.14 47.26 -16.41
CA ASN A 46 -42.65 48.34 -17.26
C ASN A 46 -43.81 49.18 -17.79
N ALA A 47 -43.63 50.49 -17.86
CA ALA A 47 -44.53 51.39 -18.56
C ALA A 47 -44.43 51.18 -20.08
N ILE A 48 -45.59 51.12 -20.74
CA ILE A 48 -45.73 51.15 -22.20
C ILE A 48 -46.18 52.54 -22.66
N GLY A 49 -47.16 53.14 -21.97
CA GLY A 49 -47.70 54.47 -22.32
C GLY A 49 -46.97 55.63 -21.64
N ASP A 50 -47.19 56.85 -22.16
CA ASP A 50 -46.42 58.04 -21.77
C ASP A 50 -46.93 58.75 -20.49
N ASP A 51 -48.17 58.46 -20.03
CA ASP A 51 -48.76 59.04 -18.81
C ASP A 51 -48.32 58.32 -17.51
N VAL A 52 -47.56 57.23 -17.62
CA VAL A 52 -47.12 56.42 -16.47
C VAL A 52 -45.90 57.02 -15.79
N ARG A 53 -45.98 57.32 -14.48
CA ARG A 53 -44.82 57.79 -13.71
C ARG A 53 -43.90 56.63 -13.35
N SER A 54 -42.98 56.29 -14.26
CA SER A 54 -41.81 55.50 -13.86
C SER A 54 -40.88 56.39 -13.04
N GLY A 55 -40.38 55.93 -11.89
CA GLY A 55 -39.37 56.65 -11.09
C GLY A 55 -38.03 56.91 -11.79
N ARG A 56 -37.96 56.74 -13.12
CA ARG A 56 -36.87 57.08 -14.01
C ARG A 56 -37.39 58.05 -15.06
N ALA A 57 -36.81 59.25 -15.11
CA ALA A 57 -37.14 60.26 -16.11
C ALA A 57 -36.69 59.79 -17.51
N ASN A 58 -37.54 59.08 -18.23
CA ASN A 58 -37.36 58.81 -19.66
C ASN A 58 -38.69 59.12 -20.35
N ARG A 59 -38.76 60.27 -21.04
CA ARG A 59 -39.79 60.51 -22.05
C ARG A 59 -39.55 59.49 -23.16
N ARG A 60 -40.47 58.55 -23.32
CA ARG A 60 -40.52 57.69 -24.51
C ARG A 60 -41.49 58.34 -25.49
N LEU A 61 -41.43 57.95 -26.75
CA LEU A 61 -42.34 58.40 -27.80
C LEU A 61 -43.07 57.14 -28.23
N GLY A 62 -44.27 56.90 -27.70
CA GLY A 62 -45.03 55.67 -27.91
C GLY A 62 -46.22 55.86 -28.83
N LEU A 63 -46.32 55.10 -29.93
CA LEU A 63 -47.55 55.02 -30.75
C LEU A 63 -48.73 54.35 -29.99
N PHE A 64 -48.51 53.87 -28.76
CA PHE A 64 -49.56 53.31 -27.91
C PHE A 64 -50.51 54.38 -27.35
N ASP A 65 -50.09 55.65 -27.33
CA ASP A 65 -50.95 56.76 -26.89
C ASP A 65 -52.05 57.09 -27.92
N GLU A 66 -51.88 56.65 -29.18
CA GLU A 66 -52.90 56.80 -30.23
C GLU A 66 -54.05 55.79 -30.09
N VAL A 67 -53.88 54.75 -29.26
CA VAL A 67 -54.93 53.77 -29.00
C VAL A 67 -55.75 54.18 -27.77
N PRO A 68 -57.08 54.34 -27.90
CA PRO A 68 -57.92 54.79 -26.79
C PRO A 68 -57.74 53.95 -25.52
N GLY A 69 -57.37 54.60 -24.42
CA GLY A 69 -57.25 53.98 -23.10
C GLY A 69 -55.94 53.19 -22.85
N MET A 70 -54.88 53.43 -23.62
CA MET A 70 -53.55 52.82 -23.40
C MET A 70 -52.43 53.80 -23.03
N SER A 71 -52.71 55.09 -22.84
CA SER A 71 -51.69 56.08 -22.45
C SER A 71 -51.09 55.82 -21.06
N ASP A 72 -51.80 55.09 -20.19
CA ASP A 72 -51.36 54.66 -18.87
C ASP A 72 -51.04 53.15 -18.79
N ALA A 73 -50.77 52.51 -19.95
CA ALA A 73 -50.57 51.07 -20.01
C ALA A 73 -49.23 50.63 -19.36
N THR A 74 -49.28 49.54 -18.61
CA THR A 74 -48.12 48.85 -18.04
C THR A 74 -48.10 47.37 -18.41
N LEU A 75 -46.91 46.80 -18.53
CA LEU A 75 -46.69 45.39 -18.87
C LEU A 75 -45.98 44.69 -17.73
N VAL A 76 -46.63 43.65 -17.20
CA VAL A 76 -46.11 42.85 -16.09
C VAL A 76 -45.81 41.43 -16.55
N LEU A 77 -44.61 40.92 -16.24
CA LEU A 77 -44.28 39.50 -16.39
C LEU A 77 -44.24 38.85 -15.03
N LEU A 78 -45.31 38.13 -14.67
CA LEU A 78 -45.43 37.40 -13.41
C LEU A 78 -44.98 35.96 -13.62
N ARG A 79 -43.95 35.50 -12.90
CA ARG A 79 -43.54 34.09 -12.89
C ARG A 79 -44.11 33.40 -11.67
N ILE A 80 -44.70 32.23 -11.87
CA ILE A 80 -45.23 31.36 -10.82
C ILE A 80 -44.52 30.01 -10.94
N GLU A 81 -44.00 29.47 -9.84
CA GLU A 81 -43.18 28.26 -9.82
C GLU A 81 -43.43 27.40 -8.58
N ASN A 82 -43.21 26.10 -8.70
CA ASN A 82 -43.14 25.20 -7.55
C ASN A 82 -41.70 25.17 -7.02
N ASP A 83 -41.42 25.97 -5.99
CA ASP A 83 -40.13 26.01 -5.28
C ASP A 83 -40.09 25.11 -4.04
N GLY A 84 -41.12 24.27 -3.87
CA GLY A 84 -41.23 23.25 -2.84
C GLY A 84 -40.46 21.96 -3.16
N SER A 85 -40.51 20.99 -2.25
CA SER A 85 -39.86 19.68 -2.41
C SER A 85 -40.80 18.57 -2.89
N LEU A 86 -42.10 18.87 -3.02
CA LEU A 86 -43.15 17.97 -3.51
C LEU A 86 -43.80 18.52 -4.77
N GLY A 87 -44.32 17.64 -5.63
CA GLY A 87 -45.22 18.03 -6.71
C GLY A 87 -46.54 18.58 -6.18
N ILE A 88 -47.18 19.44 -6.99
CA ILE A 88 -48.47 20.04 -6.71
C ILE A 88 -49.44 19.54 -7.78
N ASP A 89 -50.51 18.87 -7.37
CA ASP A 89 -51.56 18.39 -8.24
C ASP A 89 -52.77 19.34 -8.26
N ARG A 90 -53.69 19.18 -9.22
CA ARG A 90 -54.90 20.03 -9.29
C ARG A 90 -55.72 20.00 -8.00
N ALA A 91 -55.79 18.84 -7.33
CA ALA A 91 -56.56 18.65 -6.11
C ALA A 91 -55.94 19.31 -4.86
N ASP A 92 -54.72 19.84 -4.97
CA ASP A 92 -54.03 20.50 -3.87
C ASP A 92 -54.42 21.96 -3.71
N TYR A 93 -54.96 22.59 -4.75
CA TYR A 93 -55.44 23.96 -4.70
C TYR A 93 -56.71 24.04 -3.85
N THR A 94 -56.75 24.95 -2.87
CA THR A 94 -57.87 25.10 -1.91
C THR A 94 -58.74 26.31 -2.20
N GLY A 95 -58.56 26.99 -3.34
CA GLY A 95 -59.40 28.11 -3.76
C GLY A 95 -60.86 27.67 -3.99
N PRO A 96 -61.86 28.51 -3.69
CA PRO A 96 -63.25 28.24 -4.05
C PRO A 96 -63.46 28.44 -5.57
N GLU A 97 -64.14 27.51 -6.24
CA GLU A 97 -64.48 27.47 -7.67
C GLU A 97 -63.36 27.04 -8.66
N ASP A 98 -63.66 27.11 -9.96
CA ASP A 98 -62.90 26.54 -11.10
C ASP A 98 -61.47 27.08 -11.27
N HIS A 99 -61.03 28.03 -10.44
CA HIS A 99 -59.70 28.66 -10.49
C HIS A 99 -58.92 28.42 -9.19
N GLY A 100 -57.64 28.04 -9.31
CA GLY A 100 -56.79 27.66 -8.18
C GLY A 100 -56.11 28.83 -7.49
N LEU A 101 -55.72 29.86 -8.25
CA LEU A 101 -55.03 31.05 -7.76
C LEU A 101 -55.63 32.31 -8.39
N THR A 102 -55.49 33.45 -7.71
CA THR A 102 -55.94 34.77 -8.20
C THR A 102 -54.82 35.77 -8.02
N ALA A 103 -54.32 36.33 -9.13
CA ALA A 103 -53.40 37.46 -9.08
C ALA A 103 -54.19 38.77 -9.02
N VAL A 104 -53.93 39.58 -8.00
CA VAL A 104 -54.56 40.88 -7.78
C VAL A 104 -53.53 41.98 -8.03
N PHE A 105 -53.87 42.90 -8.93
CA PHE A 105 -53.03 44.04 -9.32
C PHE A 105 -53.56 45.31 -8.64
N THR A 106 -52.88 45.80 -7.61
CA THR A 106 -53.33 46.99 -6.88
C THR A 106 -53.34 48.22 -7.79
N ASP A 107 -54.42 49.01 -7.73
CA ASP A 107 -54.63 50.25 -8.50
C ASP A 107 -54.47 50.11 -10.03
N ARG A 108 -54.63 48.89 -10.57
CA ARG A 108 -54.44 48.60 -12.00
C ARG A 108 -55.53 47.65 -12.51
N THR A 109 -55.97 47.85 -13.75
CA THR A 109 -57.00 47.04 -14.42
C THR A 109 -56.37 46.17 -15.50
N VAL A 110 -56.72 44.89 -15.56
CA VAL A 110 -56.24 43.94 -16.57
C VAL A 110 -56.94 44.17 -17.90
N ARG A 111 -56.17 44.33 -18.97
CA ARG A 111 -56.65 44.47 -20.36
C ARG A 111 -56.35 43.26 -21.24
N GLY A 112 -55.38 42.45 -20.84
CA GLY A 112 -55.01 41.25 -21.57
C GLY A 112 -53.99 40.44 -20.82
N VAL A 113 -53.92 39.15 -21.14
CA VAL A 113 -52.93 38.23 -20.59
C VAL A 113 -52.48 37.26 -21.68
N SER A 114 -51.19 36.95 -21.68
CA SER A 114 -50.59 35.88 -22.46
C SER A 114 -49.79 34.97 -21.54
N VAL A 115 -49.92 33.66 -21.72
CA VAL A 115 -49.15 32.67 -20.97
C VAL A 115 -47.90 32.31 -21.76
N THR A 116 -46.74 32.38 -21.12
CA THR A 116 -45.45 32.06 -21.72
C THR A 116 -44.73 31.04 -20.85
N GLN A 117 -44.04 30.08 -21.47
CA GLN A 117 -43.33 29.03 -20.76
C GLN A 117 -42.04 28.63 -21.49
N PRO A 118 -41.10 27.94 -20.81
CA PRO A 118 -39.99 27.27 -21.48
C PRO A 118 -40.47 26.11 -22.37
N SER A 119 -39.63 25.69 -23.31
CA SER A 119 -39.97 24.71 -24.36
C SER A 119 -40.22 23.28 -23.87
N ASP A 120 -39.84 22.94 -22.64
CA ASP A 120 -39.89 21.60 -22.06
C ASP A 120 -41.17 21.30 -21.25
N THR A 121 -41.95 22.31 -20.87
CA THR A 121 -43.19 22.16 -20.10
C THR A 121 -44.47 22.38 -20.92
N GLY A 122 -44.43 22.02 -22.22
CA GLY A 122 -45.52 22.09 -23.22
C GLY A 122 -46.94 21.89 -22.68
N HIS A 123 -47.14 20.80 -21.94
CA HIS A 123 -48.40 20.31 -21.41
C HIS A 123 -49.11 21.25 -20.41
N LEU A 124 -48.41 22.23 -19.82
CA LEU A 124 -49.03 23.17 -18.89
C LEU A 124 -50.01 24.14 -19.59
N MET A 125 -49.81 24.41 -20.89
CA MET A 125 -50.66 25.34 -21.65
C MET A 125 -52.11 24.88 -21.76
N ASP A 126 -52.33 23.56 -21.81
CA ASP A 126 -53.68 22.96 -21.92
C ASP A 126 -54.56 23.28 -20.72
N HIS A 127 -54.00 23.82 -19.64
CA HIS A 127 -54.72 24.24 -18.44
C HIS A 127 -55.31 25.64 -18.54
N PHE A 128 -54.76 26.51 -19.39
CA PHE A 128 -55.13 27.93 -19.47
C PHE A 128 -56.27 28.18 -20.46
N THR A 129 -57.43 27.60 -20.19
CA THR A 129 -58.65 27.81 -20.98
C THR A 129 -59.73 28.51 -20.15
N GLY A 130 -60.63 29.24 -20.83
CA GLY A 130 -61.77 29.89 -20.16
C GLY A 130 -62.67 28.91 -19.40
N GLU A 131 -62.87 27.71 -19.95
CA GLU A 131 -63.62 26.62 -19.30
C GLU A 131 -62.98 26.11 -18.00
N ARG A 132 -61.67 26.32 -17.83
CA ARG A 132 -60.93 25.95 -16.61
C ARG A 132 -60.75 27.14 -15.67
N GLY A 133 -61.55 28.20 -15.82
CA GLY A 133 -61.50 29.37 -14.95
C GLY A 133 -60.35 30.34 -15.25
N PHE A 134 -59.62 30.18 -16.36
CA PHE A 134 -58.63 31.17 -16.78
C PHE A 134 -59.32 32.40 -17.38
N GLY A 135 -59.09 33.56 -16.79
CA GLY A 135 -59.68 34.80 -17.27
C GLY A 135 -59.38 35.95 -16.33
N TYR A 136 -59.75 37.17 -16.72
CA TYR A 136 -59.52 38.35 -15.91
C TYR A 136 -60.78 39.21 -15.84
N GLU A 137 -60.92 39.93 -14.73
CA GLU A 137 -62.01 40.86 -14.49
C GLU A 137 -61.53 41.97 -13.57
N GLY A 138 -61.71 43.22 -14.01
CA GLY A 138 -61.21 44.40 -13.28
C GLY A 138 -59.70 44.30 -13.01
N ASN A 139 -59.33 44.28 -11.74
CA ASN A 139 -57.95 44.21 -11.28
C ASN A 139 -57.47 42.79 -10.92
N THR A 140 -58.26 41.76 -11.26
CA THR A 140 -57.98 40.37 -10.90
C THR A 140 -57.77 39.51 -12.13
N LEU A 141 -56.81 38.58 -12.04
CA LEU A 141 -56.54 37.54 -13.01
C LEU A 141 -56.71 36.18 -12.32
N ARG A 142 -57.74 35.44 -12.72
CA ARG A 142 -58.03 34.09 -12.25
C ARG A 142 -57.15 33.09 -13.01
N ILE A 143 -56.48 32.22 -12.26
CA ILE A 143 -55.51 31.25 -12.75
C ILE A 143 -56.02 29.84 -12.40
N PRO A 144 -56.15 28.94 -13.39
CA PRO A 144 -56.63 27.56 -13.18
C PRO A 144 -55.71 26.77 -12.23
N PRO A 145 -56.18 25.66 -11.65
CA PRO A 145 -55.31 24.69 -10.99
C PRO A 145 -54.35 24.04 -12.02
N VAL A 146 -53.07 24.41 -11.95
CA VAL A 146 -52.00 23.89 -12.82
C VAL A 146 -51.14 22.91 -12.03
N PRO A 147 -51.04 21.63 -12.42
CA PRO A 147 -50.08 20.72 -11.84
C PRO A 147 -48.66 21.20 -12.08
N LEU A 148 -47.82 21.20 -11.05
CA LEU A 148 -46.43 21.65 -11.14
C LEU A 148 -45.53 20.62 -10.44
N ASN A 149 -44.64 19.97 -11.20
CA ASN A 149 -43.56 19.20 -10.59
C ASN A 149 -42.56 20.15 -9.94
N ARG A 150 -41.66 19.58 -9.14
CA ARG A 150 -40.59 20.34 -8.49
C ARG A 150 -39.77 21.09 -9.54
N GLY A 151 -39.74 22.42 -9.45
CA GLY A 151 -39.00 23.29 -10.37
C GLY A 151 -39.77 23.73 -11.62
N ASP A 152 -40.96 23.17 -11.87
CA ASP A 152 -41.83 23.60 -12.97
C ASP A 152 -42.33 25.02 -12.70
N HIS A 153 -42.50 25.78 -13.79
CA HIS A 153 -42.95 27.16 -13.72
C HIS A 153 -43.64 27.57 -15.02
N PHE A 154 -44.47 28.60 -14.91
CA PHE A 154 -45.04 29.32 -16.04
C PHE A 154 -44.97 30.81 -15.80
N LYS A 155 -45.14 31.60 -16.87
CA LYS A 155 -45.12 33.05 -16.80
C LYS A 155 -46.39 33.62 -17.41
N LEU A 156 -46.91 34.68 -16.80
CA LEU A 156 -48.07 35.42 -17.26
C LEU A 156 -47.59 36.82 -17.64
N LEU A 157 -47.67 37.13 -18.93
CA LEU A 157 -47.46 38.47 -19.46
C LEU A 157 -48.81 39.19 -19.44
N VAL A 158 -48.96 40.17 -18.56
CA VAL A 158 -50.23 40.84 -18.27
C VAL A 158 -50.13 42.30 -18.70
N LEU A 159 -51.06 42.70 -19.57
CA LEU A 159 -51.26 44.09 -19.97
C LEU A 159 -52.24 44.74 -19.00
N LEU A 160 -51.84 45.86 -18.40
CA LEU A 160 -52.57 46.57 -17.37
C LEU A 160 -52.76 48.05 -17.77
N THR A 161 -53.80 48.71 -17.28
CA THR A 161 -54.06 50.16 -17.41
C THR A 161 -54.58 50.73 -16.09
N GLY A 162 -54.64 52.06 -15.92
CA GLY A 162 -55.25 52.72 -14.76
C GLY A 162 -54.30 53.07 -13.60
N GLY A 163 -53.01 52.71 -13.66
CA GLY A 163 -52.08 52.97 -12.57
C GLY A 163 -50.60 52.74 -12.90
N ASP A 164 -49.72 53.21 -12.00
CA ASP A 164 -48.27 53.25 -12.23
C ASP A 164 -47.55 51.89 -12.15
N VAL A 165 -46.30 51.86 -12.65
CA VAL A 165 -45.34 50.78 -12.41
C VAL A 165 -45.04 50.65 -10.90
N GLY A 166 -44.85 49.42 -10.43
CA GLY A 166 -44.41 49.14 -9.06
C GLY A 166 -45.54 49.11 -8.03
N ARG A 167 -46.80 49.20 -8.46
CA ARG A 167 -47.96 48.95 -7.59
C ARG A 167 -48.01 47.49 -7.18
N GLY A 168 -48.43 47.22 -5.95
CA GLY A 168 -48.40 45.88 -5.37
C GLY A 168 -49.12 44.83 -6.22
N ILE A 169 -48.50 43.66 -6.37
CA ILE A 169 -49.10 42.49 -7.01
C ILE A 169 -49.12 41.40 -5.95
N ARG A 170 -50.31 40.85 -5.66
CA ARG A 170 -50.50 39.76 -4.72
C ARG A 170 -51.08 38.55 -5.43
N LEU A 171 -50.47 37.40 -5.23
CA LEU A 171 -51.06 36.12 -5.61
C LEU A 171 -51.81 35.57 -4.39
N ILE A 172 -53.11 35.38 -4.53
CA ILE A 172 -54.02 34.89 -3.50
C ILE A 172 -54.45 33.48 -3.90
N GLY A 173 -54.44 32.57 -2.93
CA GLY A 173 -54.83 31.19 -3.11
C GLY A 173 -54.23 30.34 -2.01
N GLY A 174 -54.74 29.13 -1.83
CA GLY A 174 -54.24 28.21 -0.83
C GLY A 174 -53.82 26.89 -1.45
N ILE A 175 -52.87 26.24 -0.78
CA ILE A 175 -52.38 24.90 -1.13
C ILE A 175 -52.54 24.04 0.10
N ARG A 176 -53.16 22.87 -0.06
CA ARG A 176 -53.34 21.90 1.02
C ARG A 176 -51.97 21.49 1.54
N ASP A 177 -51.76 21.63 2.85
CA ASP A 177 -50.49 21.36 3.52
C ASP A 177 -49.29 22.12 2.91
N GLY A 178 -49.56 23.32 2.35
CA GLY A 178 -48.60 24.15 1.65
C GLY A 178 -48.88 25.64 1.78
N GLU A 179 -48.10 26.44 1.07
CA GLU A 179 -48.22 27.90 1.07
C GLU A 179 -47.99 28.51 -0.32
N VAL A 180 -48.59 29.69 -0.52
CA VAL A 180 -48.31 30.58 -1.64
C VAL A 180 -47.55 31.79 -1.08
N HIS A 181 -46.34 32.07 -1.57
CA HIS A 181 -45.52 33.14 -1.03
C HIS A 181 -44.79 33.94 -2.13
N PRO A 182 -44.48 35.22 -1.88
CA PRO A 182 -43.59 35.98 -2.76
C PRO A 182 -42.19 35.36 -2.72
N ASN A 183 -41.59 35.15 -3.89
CA ASN A 183 -40.23 34.65 -4.04
C ASN A 183 -39.27 35.80 -4.44
N ARG A 184 -38.05 35.82 -3.87
CA ARG A 184 -36.99 36.77 -4.25
C ARG A 184 -36.01 36.08 -5.19
N SER A 185 -35.51 36.77 -6.20
CA SER A 185 -34.58 36.17 -7.17
C SER A 185 -33.34 35.61 -6.48
N ALA A 186 -33.09 34.31 -6.62
CA ALA A 186 -31.73 33.82 -6.77
C ALA A 186 -31.16 34.52 -8.03
N THR A 187 -30.03 35.20 -7.89
CA THR A 187 -29.37 35.84 -9.04
C THR A 187 -28.97 34.77 -10.07
N PRO A 188 -28.72 35.11 -11.35
CA PRO A 188 -28.36 34.11 -12.38
C PRO A 188 -27.17 33.21 -12.02
N ASP A 189 -26.32 33.64 -11.07
CA ASP A 189 -25.14 32.92 -10.59
C ASP A 189 -25.37 32.09 -9.31
N ASP A 190 -26.56 32.15 -8.71
CA ASP A 190 -26.90 31.35 -7.54
C ASP A 190 -27.32 29.94 -7.99
N LYS A 191 -26.35 29.11 -8.40
CA LYS A 191 -26.56 27.67 -8.46
C LYS A 191 -26.94 27.20 -7.04
N PRO A 192 -28.12 26.60 -6.83
CA PRO A 192 -28.45 26.04 -5.53
C PRO A 192 -27.35 25.03 -5.17
N PRO A 193 -26.78 25.11 -3.97
CA PRO A 193 -25.71 24.21 -3.60
C PRO A 193 -26.23 22.78 -3.69
N LEU A 194 -25.55 21.92 -4.47
CA LEU A 194 -25.88 20.50 -4.64
C LEU A 194 -26.00 19.75 -3.30
N PHE A 195 -25.42 20.33 -2.24
CA PHE A 195 -25.35 19.78 -0.90
C PHE A 195 -25.74 20.87 0.11
N SER A 196 -26.69 20.57 1.00
CA SER A 196 -27.08 21.43 2.12
C SER A 196 -25.87 21.76 3.01
N ARG A 197 -25.92 22.88 3.76
CA ARG A 197 -24.85 23.24 4.71
C ARG A 197 -24.56 22.13 5.72
N ALA A 198 -25.59 21.40 6.14
CA ALA A 198 -25.47 20.24 7.02
C ALA A 198 -24.69 19.09 6.35
N SER A 199 -25.01 18.76 5.09
CA SER A 199 -24.28 17.70 4.38
C SER A 199 -22.81 18.04 4.15
N ARG A 200 -22.46 19.30 3.87
CA ARG A 200 -21.06 19.75 3.76
C ARG A 200 -20.29 19.58 5.07
N ALA A 201 -20.91 19.92 6.20
CA ALA A 201 -20.29 19.75 7.51
C ALA A 201 -20.04 18.28 7.83
N ILE A 202 -21.01 17.40 7.51
CA ILE A 202 -20.88 15.95 7.69
C ILE A 202 -19.77 15.38 6.80
N THR A 203 -19.70 15.77 5.53
CA THR A 203 -18.64 15.29 4.62
C THR A 203 -17.26 15.73 5.11
N LEU A 204 -17.09 17.00 5.49
CA LEU A 204 -15.81 17.51 6.01
C LEU A 204 -15.35 16.73 7.25
N MET A 205 -16.28 16.50 8.17
CA MET A 205 -16.02 15.78 9.42
C MET A 205 -15.60 14.32 9.16
N LEU A 206 -16.27 13.63 8.23
CA LEU A 206 -15.91 12.28 7.81
C LEU A 206 -14.55 12.23 7.11
N THR A 207 -14.25 13.17 6.22
CA THR A 207 -12.95 13.24 5.53
C THR A 207 -11.81 13.46 6.51
N VAL A 208 -11.99 14.36 7.49
CA VAL A 208 -11.01 14.56 8.56
C VAL A 208 -10.81 13.26 9.33
N CYS A 209 -11.88 12.60 9.80
CA CYS A 209 -11.74 11.32 10.52
C CYS A 209 -10.97 10.26 9.71
N VAL A 210 -11.25 10.09 8.42
CA VAL A 210 -10.57 9.11 7.56
C VAL A 210 -9.09 9.44 7.39
N VAL A 211 -8.75 10.71 7.15
CA VAL A 211 -7.36 11.16 7.00
C VAL A 211 -6.58 10.98 8.30
N THR A 212 -7.18 11.31 9.45
CA THR A 212 -6.53 11.11 10.75
C THR A 212 -6.29 9.62 11.02
N LEU A 213 -7.25 8.74 10.67
CA LEU A 213 -7.10 7.31 10.86
C LEU A 213 -6.00 6.71 9.95
N ALA A 214 -5.97 7.13 8.68
CA ALA A 214 -4.93 6.71 7.73
C ALA A 214 -3.53 7.21 8.14
N ALA A 215 -3.43 8.43 8.65
CA ALA A 215 -2.17 8.98 9.14
C ALA A 215 -1.63 8.22 10.36
N ILE A 216 -2.49 7.77 11.27
CA ILE A 216 -2.08 6.95 12.43
C ILE A 216 -1.49 5.60 11.97
N VAL A 217 -2.12 4.94 10.99
CA VAL A 217 -1.65 3.64 10.46
C VAL A 217 -0.31 3.77 9.73
N VAL A 218 -0.09 4.86 8.99
CA VAL A 218 1.15 5.05 8.22
C VAL A 218 2.29 5.61 9.07
N ALA A 219 1.99 6.43 10.08
CA ALA A 219 3.01 7.09 10.90
C ALA A 219 3.51 6.25 12.09
N ARG A 220 2.82 5.15 12.45
CA ARG A 220 3.23 4.29 13.54
C ARG A 220 3.30 2.83 13.14
N ASP A 221 4.53 2.37 12.96
CA ASP A 221 4.92 0.97 12.98
C ASP A 221 4.95 0.47 14.44
N ASP A 222 3.82 0.57 15.14
CA ASP A 222 3.62 0.00 16.49
C ASP A 222 3.23 -1.48 16.39
N THR A 223 3.77 -2.21 15.41
CA THR A 223 3.80 -3.67 15.49
C THR A 223 4.59 -4.02 16.74
N PRO A 224 4.01 -4.75 17.72
CA PRO A 224 4.76 -5.22 18.87
C PRO A 224 6.03 -5.90 18.35
N PRO A 225 7.22 -5.61 18.94
CA PRO A 225 8.44 -6.27 18.54
C PRO A 225 8.19 -7.78 18.48
N PRO A 226 8.72 -8.49 17.47
CA PRO A 226 8.55 -9.93 17.37
C PRO A 226 8.83 -10.60 18.72
N VAL A 227 8.02 -11.61 19.07
CA VAL A 227 8.20 -12.36 20.32
C VAL A 227 9.65 -12.82 20.43
N GLY A 228 10.38 -12.32 21.44
CA GLY A 228 11.80 -12.63 21.63
C GLY A 228 12.78 -11.47 21.36
N CYS A 229 12.36 -10.21 21.34
CA CYS A 229 13.33 -9.10 21.37
C CYS A 229 13.99 -8.96 22.75
N GLU A 230 15.32 -8.97 22.77
CA GLU A 230 16.13 -8.70 23.97
C GLU A 230 17.15 -7.60 23.66
N LYS A 231 17.56 -6.88 24.70
CA LYS A 231 18.55 -5.78 24.58
C LYS A 231 19.95 -6.27 24.93
N GLY A 232 20.96 -5.51 24.51
CA GLY A 232 22.37 -5.76 24.85
C GLY A 232 23.25 -5.96 23.63
N THR A 233 24.39 -6.61 23.84
CA THR A 233 25.41 -6.84 22.80
C THR A 233 25.64 -8.33 22.59
N LEU A 234 25.76 -8.77 21.35
CA LEU A 234 26.08 -10.15 20.96
C LEU A 234 27.16 -10.11 19.89
N THR A 235 28.18 -10.95 20.02
CA THR A 235 29.14 -11.19 18.94
C THR A 235 28.82 -12.52 18.27
N VAL A 236 28.73 -12.52 16.94
CA VAL A 236 28.57 -13.70 16.11
C VAL A 236 29.87 -13.93 15.34
N VAL A 237 30.54 -15.04 15.60
CA VAL A 237 31.84 -15.40 15.01
C VAL A 237 31.76 -16.66 14.17
N GLY A 238 32.83 -16.98 13.43
CA GLY A 238 32.99 -18.29 12.80
C GLY A 238 32.75 -18.29 11.29
N SER A 239 31.79 -19.07 10.83
CA SER A 239 31.52 -19.37 9.41
C SER A 239 31.54 -18.13 8.50
N THR A 240 32.49 -18.10 7.56
CA THR A 240 32.47 -17.14 6.44
C THR A 240 31.44 -17.53 5.38
N ALA A 241 31.10 -18.82 5.31
CA ALA A 241 30.09 -19.36 4.40
C ALA A 241 28.71 -18.76 4.69
N PHE A 242 28.40 -18.57 5.97
CA PHE A 242 27.12 -18.09 6.45
C PHE A 242 27.15 -16.60 6.84
N GLU A 243 28.26 -15.91 6.59
CA GLU A 243 28.43 -14.50 6.93
C GLU A 243 27.37 -13.58 6.30
N PRO A 244 26.99 -13.72 5.01
CA PRO A 244 25.95 -12.88 4.41
C PRO A 244 24.60 -13.01 5.15
N VAL A 245 24.22 -14.24 5.52
CA VAL A 245 23.02 -14.52 6.32
C VAL A 245 23.15 -13.89 7.71
N ALA A 246 24.28 -14.09 8.38
CA ALA A 246 24.52 -13.58 9.73
C ALA A 246 24.43 -12.05 9.77
N ARG A 247 25.03 -11.36 8.80
CA ARG A 247 25.02 -9.89 8.70
C ARG A 247 23.61 -9.35 8.43
N GLU A 248 22.87 -9.98 7.51
CA GLU A 248 21.51 -9.53 7.22
C GLU A 248 20.55 -9.83 8.37
N ALA A 249 20.67 -11.01 9.00
CA ALA A 249 19.88 -11.38 10.17
C ALA A 249 20.18 -10.46 11.36
N ALA A 250 21.46 -10.12 11.60
CA ALA A 250 21.86 -9.14 12.61
C ALA A 250 21.21 -7.78 12.35
N LYS A 251 21.34 -7.27 11.12
CA LYS A 251 20.74 -5.99 10.72
C LYS A 251 19.22 -5.96 10.90
N LYS A 252 18.51 -6.99 10.45
CA LYS A 252 17.05 -7.07 10.62
C LYS A 252 16.67 -7.22 12.09
N TYR A 253 17.39 -8.02 12.86
CA TYR A 253 17.16 -8.14 14.31
C TYR A 253 17.32 -6.80 15.02
N GLU A 254 18.36 -6.02 14.71
CA GLU A 254 18.58 -4.69 15.30
C GLU A 254 17.49 -3.69 14.92
N GLN A 255 16.95 -3.78 13.70
CA GLN A 255 15.81 -2.98 13.24
C GLN A 255 14.52 -3.36 13.98
N ASP A 256 14.26 -4.67 14.11
CA ASP A 256 13.08 -5.22 14.76
C ASP A 256 13.12 -5.04 16.31
N CYS A 257 14.32 -5.03 16.89
CA CYS A 257 14.55 -5.06 18.34
C CYS A 257 15.42 -3.88 18.82
N ALA A 258 14.79 -2.74 19.07
CA ALA A 258 15.47 -1.53 19.55
C ALA A 258 16.31 -1.75 20.83
N GLY A 259 17.58 -1.35 20.79
CA GLY A 259 18.54 -1.50 21.89
C GLY A 259 19.29 -2.84 21.91
N SER A 260 19.22 -3.60 20.82
CA SER A 260 20.12 -4.72 20.54
C SER A 260 21.27 -4.28 19.63
N VAL A 261 22.44 -4.91 19.80
CA VAL A 261 23.61 -4.74 18.94
C VAL A 261 24.20 -6.12 18.68
N VAL A 262 24.30 -6.53 17.43
CA VAL A 262 24.81 -7.83 16.98
C VAL A 262 25.99 -7.60 16.03
N THR A 263 27.21 -7.79 16.54
CA THR A 263 28.44 -7.66 15.76
C THR A 263 28.77 -8.99 15.09
N VAL A 264 28.95 -8.99 13.78
CA VAL A 264 29.37 -10.17 13.00
C VAL A 264 30.84 -10.07 12.63
N ASP A 265 31.64 -11.04 13.11
CA ASP A 265 33.08 -11.18 12.89
C ASP A 265 33.41 -12.61 12.41
N ALA A 266 33.18 -12.86 11.13
CA ALA A 266 33.40 -14.17 10.52
C ALA A 266 34.86 -14.33 10.06
N HIS A 267 35.51 -15.39 10.50
CA HIS A 267 36.93 -15.67 10.21
C HIS A 267 37.24 -17.18 10.24
N GLY A 268 36.23 -18.02 9.94
CA GLY A 268 36.36 -19.47 9.81
C GLY A 268 35.70 -20.25 10.96
N SER A 269 34.99 -21.31 10.61
CA SER A 269 34.16 -22.13 11.51
C SER A 269 34.96 -22.74 12.67
N THR A 270 36.19 -23.20 12.40
CA THR A 270 37.06 -23.77 13.44
C THR A 270 37.65 -22.71 14.36
N ALA A 271 38.01 -21.54 13.81
CA ALA A 271 38.51 -20.42 14.61
C ALA A 271 37.40 -19.89 15.55
N GLY A 272 36.19 -19.66 15.02
CA GLY A 272 35.06 -19.18 15.81
C GLY A 272 34.60 -20.14 16.91
N THR A 273 34.57 -21.46 16.65
CA THR A 273 34.22 -22.43 17.70
C THR A 273 35.26 -22.52 18.81
N ARG A 274 36.56 -22.39 18.48
CA ARG A 274 37.65 -22.28 19.47
C ARG A 274 37.56 -20.98 20.26
N GLU A 275 37.27 -19.87 19.60
CA GLU A 275 37.07 -18.57 20.26
C GLU A 275 35.92 -18.63 21.26
N LEU A 276 34.77 -19.17 20.85
CA LEU A 276 33.62 -19.36 21.73
C LEU A 276 33.96 -20.25 22.93
N ALA A 277 34.71 -21.34 22.71
CA ALA A 277 35.15 -22.22 23.79
C ALA A 277 36.08 -21.50 24.77
N ALA A 278 37.04 -20.72 24.28
CA ALA A 278 37.95 -19.93 25.10
C ALA A 278 37.21 -18.84 25.88
N ALA A 279 36.30 -18.10 25.23
CA ALA A 279 35.46 -17.09 25.87
C ALA A 279 34.59 -17.70 26.97
N GLY A 280 34.02 -18.88 26.73
CA GLY A 280 33.23 -19.62 27.70
C GLY A 280 34.06 -20.12 28.90
N ALA A 281 35.24 -20.69 28.66
CA ALA A 281 36.16 -21.11 29.71
C ALA A 281 36.57 -19.92 30.60
N ALA A 282 36.81 -18.74 30.01
CA ALA A 282 37.14 -17.51 30.74
C ALA A 282 36.03 -17.02 31.68
N ARG A 283 34.77 -17.46 31.49
CA ARG A 283 33.65 -17.13 32.40
C ARG A 283 33.77 -17.79 33.77
N LYS A 284 34.59 -18.85 33.92
CA LYS A 284 34.77 -19.60 35.18
C LYS A 284 33.44 -20.04 35.82
N GLY A 285 32.53 -20.56 35.01
CA GLY A 285 31.20 -21.02 35.46
C GLY A 285 30.14 -19.93 35.63
N ARG A 286 30.44 -18.65 35.35
CA ARG A 286 29.49 -17.52 35.46
C ARG A 286 28.54 -17.40 34.25
N GLY A 287 28.07 -18.54 33.73
CA GLY A 287 27.16 -18.62 32.58
C GLY A 287 27.84 -18.44 31.22
N SER A 288 27.01 -18.47 30.17
CA SER A 288 27.43 -18.32 28.76
C SER A 288 27.98 -16.92 28.45
N PRO A 289 29.03 -16.79 27.62
CA PRO A 289 29.43 -15.52 27.06
C PRO A 289 28.38 -15.03 26.05
N PRO A 290 28.28 -13.72 25.78
CA PRO A 290 27.44 -13.16 24.73
C PRO A 290 28.09 -13.37 23.35
N VAL A 291 28.43 -14.62 23.03
CA VAL A 291 29.07 -15.04 21.79
C VAL A 291 28.33 -16.24 21.23
N VAL A 292 28.06 -16.22 19.93
CA VAL A 292 27.55 -17.36 19.15
C VAL A 292 28.57 -17.66 18.06
N ALA A 293 28.94 -18.91 17.87
CA ALA A 293 29.83 -19.32 16.78
C ALA A 293 29.04 -20.06 15.70
N LEU A 294 29.02 -19.53 14.48
CA LEU A 294 28.47 -20.21 13.31
C LEU A 294 29.50 -21.19 12.74
N SER A 295 29.04 -22.36 12.30
CA SER A 295 29.91 -23.39 11.74
C SER A 295 29.14 -24.38 10.87
N ASP A 296 29.62 -24.52 9.64
CA ASP A 296 29.20 -25.41 8.55
C ASP A 296 29.72 -26.84 8.77
N GLY A 297 29.50 -27.38 9.97
CA GLY A 297 29.93 -28.72 10.32
C GLY A 297 29.71 -29.05 11.79
N PRO A 298 29.75 -30.36 12.11
CA PRO A 298 29.48 -30.83 13.46
C PRO A 298 30.55 -30.37 14.45
N ARG A 299 30.20 -30.42 15.73
CA ARG A 299 31.06 -29.93 16.80
C ARG A 299 32.33 -30.77 16.89
N PRO A 300 33.51 -30.15 16.96
CA PRO A 300 34.74 -30.86 17.28
C PRO A 300 34.61 -31.65 18.59
N GLY A 301 35.10 -32.90 18.62
CA GLY A 301 34.87 -33.81 19.74
C GLY A 301 35.47 -33.33 21.08
N ASP A 302 36.54 -32.53 21.02
CA ASP A 302 37.20 -31.90 22.16
C ASP A 302 36.42 -30.71 22.74
N LEU A 303 35.47 -30.14 21.99
CA LEU A 303 34.67 -28.97 22.40
C LEU A 303 33.33 -29.35 23.04
N SER A 304 33.32 -30.36 23.92
CA SER A 304 32.10 -30.92 24.53
C SER A 304 31.21 -29.94 25.31
N ALA A 305 31.76 -28.80 25.73
CA ALA A 305 31.03 -27.72 26.39
C ALA A 305 30.12 -26.91 25.45
N LEU A 306 30.36 -26.96 24.14
CA LEU A 306 29.51 -26.28 23.16
C LEU A 306 28.19 -27.02 22.97
N ARG A 307 27.12 -26.26 22.80
CA ARG A 307 25.77 -26.74 22.47
C ARG A 307 25.47 -26.38 21.02
N GLU A 308 25.00 -27.37 20.28
CA GLU A 308 24.70 -27.22 18.86
C GLU A 308 23.25 -26.78 18.69
N ASN A 309 23.02 -25.76 17.85
CA ASN A 309 21.69 -25.38 17.39
C ASN A 309 21.73 -25.43 15.86
N ARG A 310 20.95 -26.32 15.24
CA ARG A 310 20.89 -26.45 13.79
C ARG A 310 20.12 -25.26 13.22
N VAL A 311 20.70 -24.54 12.27
CA VAL A 311 20.13 -23.30 11.72
C VAL A 311 19.65 -23.51 10.29
N ALA A 312 20.54 -24.00 9.42
CA ALA A 312 20.24 -24.20 8.01
C ALA A 312 20.99 -25.40 7.43
N LEU A 313 20.56 -25.89 6.28
CA LEU A 313 21.35 -26.75 5.41
C LEU A 313 21.89 -25.90 4.26
N SER A 314 23.20 -25.94 4.08
CA SER A 314 23.94 -25.26 3.02
C SER A 314 24.27 -26.25 1.91
N VAL A 315 24.05 -25.84 0.66
CA VAL A 315 24.53 -26.55 -0.53
C VAL A 315 25.77 -25.81 -1.05
N PHE A 316 26.84 -26.55 -1.29
CA PHE A 316 28.10 -26.02 -1.79
C PHE A 316 28.31 -26.45 -3.25
N ALA A 317 29.25 -25.81 -3.93
CA ALA A 317 29.55 -26.06 -5.32
C ALA A 317 31.05 -26.03 -5.56
N LEU A 318 31.50 -26.83 -6.53
CA LEU A 318 32.79 -26.60 -7.16
C LEU A 318 32.63 -25.52 -8.22
N VAL A 319 33.57 -24.59 -8.22
CA VAL A 319 33.63 -23.50 -9.19
C VAL A 319 34.94 -23.58 -9.96
N VAL A 320 34.87 -23.38 -11.27
CA VAL A 320 36.04 -23.27 -12.13
C VAL A 320 36.05 -21.95 -12.85
N ASN A 321 37.23 -21.51 -13.23
CA ASN A 321 37.37 -20.43 -14.19
C ASN A 321 36.67 -20.80 -15.51
N ASP A 322 35.94 -19.85 -16.11
CA ASP A 322 35.18 -20.08 -17.34
C ASP A 322 36.02 -20.62 -18.51
N ASP A 323 37.33 -20.34 -18.52
CA ASP A 323 38.25 -20.80 -19.56
C ASP A 323 38.48 -22.32 -19.56
N VAL A 324 38.20 -23.01 -18.45
CA VAL A 324 38.30 -24.48 -18.37
C VAL A 324 37.37 -25.17 -19.35
N GLY A 325 36.18 -24.58 -19.60
CA GLY A 325 35.23 -25.07 -20.59
C GLY A 325 34.36 -26.26 -20.16
N LEU A 326 34.59 -26.84 -18.98
CA LEU A 326 33.82 -27.96 -18.44
C LEU A 326 32.57 -27.49 -17.68
N ARG A 327 31.55 -28.35 -17.62
CA ARG A 327 30.30 -28.12 -16.87
C ARG A 327 30.00 -29.20 -15.82
N ASN A 328 30.73 -30.30 -15.88
CA ASN A 328 30.52 -31.47 -15.03
C ASN A 328 31.85 -32.16 -14.77
N LEU A 329 32.03 -32.68 -13.56
CA LEU A 329 33.12 -33.59 -13.23
C LEU A 329 32.56 -34.80 -12.48
N SER A 330 33.18 -35.97 -12.68
CA SER A 330 32.91 -37.10 -11.79
C SER A 330 33.57 -36.84 -10.43
N THR A 331 32.97 -37.34 -9.35
CA THR A 331 33.60 -37.27 -8.01
C THR A 331 34.97 -37.97 -8.01
N ALA A 332 35.14 -39.01 -8.83
CA ALA A 332 36.43 -39.67 -9.01
C ALA A 332 37.48 -38.73 -9.61
N ASP A 333 37.14 -37.94 -10.63
CA ASP A 333 38.06 -36.98 -11.23
C ASP A 333 38.36 -35.80 -10.30
N VAL A 334 37.38 -35.35 -9.51
CA VAL A 334 37.61 -34.34 -8.46
C VAL A 334 38.65 -34.83 -7.46
N ARG A 335 38.55 -36.09 -7.01
CA ARG A 335 39.56 -36.69 -6.10
C ARG A 335 40.95 -36.73 -6.74
N ARG A 336 41.03 -37.13 -8.01
CA ARG A 336 42.30 -37.17 -8.77
C ARG A 336 42.91 -35.77 -8.95
N LEU A 337 42.09 -34.76 -9.25
CA LEU A 337 42.50 -33.36 -9.32
C LEU A 337 43.10 -32.88 -8.00
N TYR A 338 42.41 -33.09 -6.88
CA TYR A 338 42.86 -32.63 -5.55
C TYR A 338 44.01 -33.46 -4.96
N ARG A 339 44.36 -34.60 -5.57
CA ARG A 339 45.62 -35.34 -5.33
C ARG A 339 46.76 -34.93 -6.25
N GLY A 340 46.51 -34.05 -7.23
CA GLY A 340 47.50 -33.61 -8.20
C GLY A 340 47.83 -34.65 -9.30
N GLU A 341 47.02 -35.69 -9.46
CA GLU A 341 47.19 -36.68 -10.53
C GLU A 341 46.82 -36.14 -11.91
N ILE A 342 46.00 -35.08 -11.93
CA ILE A 342 45.56 -34.36 -13.12
C ILE A 342 46.17 -32.97 -13.04
N THR A 343 47.02 -32.64 -14.00
CA THR A 343 47.81 -31.41 -14.02
C THR A 343 47.42 -30.47 -15.15
N ASP A 344 46.68 -30.96 -16.15
CA ASP A 344 46.12 -30.19 -17.27
C ASP A 344 44.66 -30.58 -17.54
N TRP A 345 43.81 -29.58 -17.75
CA TRP A 345 42.37 -29.76 -17.99
C TRP A 345 42.04 -30.55 -19.27
N ALA A 346 42.94 -30.60 -20.26
CA ALA A 346 42.78 -31.42 -21.45
C ALA A 346 42.70 -32.92 -21.12
N GLN A 347 43.26 -33.37 -19.99
CA GLN A 347 43.14 -34.76 -19.51
C GLN A 347 41.70 -35.14 -19.16
N LEU A 348 40.84 -34.14 -18.94
CA LEU A 348 39.41 -34.29 -18.64
C LEU A 348 38.52 -33.77 -19.78
N GLY A 349 39.08 -33.52 -20.96
CA GLY A 349 38.34 -32.98 -22.11
C GLY A 349 38.03 -31.48 -22.04
N GLY A 350 38.66 -30.75 -21.12
CA GLY A 350 38.64 -29.29 -21.07
C GLY A 350 39.62 -28.65 -22.06
N ARG A 351 39.76 -27.32 -21.99
CA ARG A 351 40.84 -26.62 -22.73
C ARG A 351 42.20 -26.97 -22.14
N SER A 352 43.27 -26.96 -22.94
CA SER A 352 44.62 -27.16 -22.41
C SER A 352 45.05 -25.97 -21.57
N LEU A 353 44.98 -26.15 -20.26
CA LEU A 353 45.26 -25.16 -19.23
C LEU A 353 45.83 -25.91 -18.01
N PRO A 354 46.85 -25.36 -17.33
CA PRO A 354 47.36 -25.96 -16.11
C PRO A 354 46.29 -25.91 -15.01
N VAL A 355 46.16 -27.00 -14.26
CA VAL A 355 45.28 -27.07 -13.10
C VAL A 355 45.88 -26.24 -11.96
N ARG A 356 45.07 -25.33 -11.40
CA ARG A 356 45.40 -24.54 -10.21
C ARG A 356 44.33 -24.77 -9.15
N LEU A 357 44.72 -25.23 -7.97
CA LEU A 357 43.81 -25.50 -6.87
C LEU A 357 43.78 -24.29 -5.94
N VAL A 358 42.65 -23.59 -5.90
CA VAL A 358 42.43 -22.50 -4.95
C VAL A 358 41.59 -23.06 -3.82
N SER A 359 42.17 -23.14 -2.64
CA SER A 359 41.56 -23.77 -1.47
C SER A 359 41.50 -22.80 -0.29
N ARG A 360 40.95 -23.26 0.83
CA ARG A 360 40.87 -22.51 2.07
C ARG A 360 41.88 -22.99 3.10
N ASP A 361 42.20 -22.13 4.06
CA ASP A 361 43.02 -22.48 5.21
C ASP A 361 42.39 -23.59 6.08
N ALA A 362 43.11 -24.02 7.12
CA ALA A 362 42.64 -25.06 8.04
C ALA A 362 41.45 -24.64 8.93
N ASN A 363 41.12 -23.34 8.97
CA ASN A 363 40.00 -22.84 9.79
C ASN A 363 38.64 -22.93 9.09
N SER A 364 38.64 -23.17 7.78
CA SER A 364 37.43 -23.24 6.96
C SER A 364 36.57 -24.47 7.25
N GLY A 365 35.29 -24.24 7.57
CA GLY A 365 34.25 -25.27 7.59
C GLY A 365 33.99 -25.83 6.20
N THR A 366 33.77 -24.96 5.20
CA THR A 366 33.61 -25.31 3.78
C THR A 366 34.64 -26.34 3.28
N ARG A 367 35.93 -26.16 3.62
CA ARG A 367 37.02 -27.11 3.31
C ARG A 367 36.80 -28.46 3.97
N GLN A 368 36.48 -28.47 5.25
CA GLN A 368 36.25 -29.72 6.00
C GLN A 368 35.04 -30.48 5.46
N VAL A 369 33.99 -29.76 5.04
CA VAL A 369 32.85 -30.37 4.34
C VAL A 369 33.29 -30.98 3.03
N PHE A 370 34.07 -30.24 2.21
CA PHE A 370 34.55 -30.73 0.93
C PHE A 370 35.37 -32.01 1.08
N GLN A 371 36.31 -32.02 2.02
CA GLN A 371 37.13 -33.17 2.35
C GLN A 371 36.29 -34.37 2.80
N ARG A 372 35.32 -34.16 3.70
CA ARG A 372 34.50 -35.25 4.24
C ARG A 372 33.47 -35.80 3.24
N ARG A 373 32.80 -34.92 2.50
CA ARG A 373 31.64 -35.26 1.67
C ARG A 373 32.00 -35.60 0.22
N VAL A 374 33.07 -35.01 -0.31
CA VAL A 374 33.46 -35.20 -1.73
C VAL A 374 34.77 -35.97 -1.83
N LEU A 375 35.84 -35.49 -1.20
CA LEU A 375 37.17 -36.10 -1.36
C LEU A 375 37.29 -37.45 -0.65
N GLY A 376 36.74 -37.57 0.55
CA GLY A 376 36.91 -38.71 1.46
C GLY A 376 38.25 -38.70 2.23
N GLU A 377 39.12 -37.73 1.97
CA GLU A 377 40.43 -37.58 2.58
C GLU A 377 40.86 -36.10 2.62
N GLY A 378 42.00 -35.83 3.26
CA GLY A 378 42.59 -34.50 3.29
C GLY A 378 43.09 -34.05 1.92
N GLU A 379 43.10 -32.73 1.70
CA GLU A 379 43.74 -32.17 0.51
C GLU A 379 45.26 -32.30 0.57
N MET A 380 45.90 -32.28 -0.61
CA MET A 380 47.36 -32.20 -0.70
C MET A 380 47.92 -30.96 0.01
N ALA A 381 49.22 -30.98 0.34
CA ALA A 381 49.90 -29.85 0.98
C ALA A 381 49.82 -28.56 0.15
N ASN A 382 49.98 -27.41 0.82
CA ASN A 382 50.14 -26.14 0.12
C ASN A 382 51.41 -26.19 -0.76
N THR A 383 51.28 -25.76 -2.01
CA THR A 383 52.38 -25.82 -2.99
C THR A 383 52.59 -24.49 -3.73
N SER A 384 51.83 -23.46 -3.38
CA SER A 384 51.90 -22.12 -3.95
C SER A 384 51.45 -21.10 -2.91
N VAL A 385 52.27 -20.09 -2.66
CA VAL A 385 51.87 -18.95 -1.81
C VAL A 385 51.07 -17.91 -2.60
N ASP A 386 51.35 -17.73 -3.88
CA ASP A 386 50.77 -16.67 -4.72
C ASP A 386 49.64 -17.15 -5.66
N CYS A 387 49.23 -18.41 -5.53
CA CYS A 387 48.24 -19.11 -6.36
C CYS A 387 48.63 -19.26 -7.85
N VAL A 388 49.80 -18.78 -8.27
CA VAL A 388 50.23 -18.74 -9.68
C VAL A 388 51.40 -19.68 -9.91
N HIS A 389 52.42 -19.59 -9.06
CA HIS A 389 53.67 -20.32 -9.20
C HIS A 389 53.77 -21.44 -8.17
N LYS A 390 54.34 -22.57 -8.58
CA LYS A 390 54.68 -23.65 -7.66
C LYS A 390 55.90 -23.21 -6.83
N ASP A 391 55.81 -23.32 -5.51
CA ASP A 391 56.89 -22.97 -4.58
C ASP A 391 58.10 -23.92 -4.74
N TYR A 392 57.88 -25.12 -5.28
CA TYR A 392 58.94 -26.09 -5.57
C TYR A 392 58.65 -26.87 -6.87
N PRO A 393 59.68 -27.21 -7.68
CA PRO A 393 59.50 -27.85 -8.99
C PRO A 393 58.82 -29.23 -8.95
N SER A 394 58.97 -29.96 -7.84
CA SER A 394 58.38 -31.30 -7.68
C SER A 394 56.88 -31.27 -7.37
N ALA A 395 56.28 -30.10 -7.11
CA ALA A 395 54.84 -30.00 -6.90
C ALA A 395 54.08 -30.40 -8.19
N PRO A 396 53.07 -31.28 -8.12
CA PRO A 396 52.33 -31.71 -9.31
C PRO A 396 51.50 -30.57 -9.89
N VAL A 397 50.85 -29.77 -9.04
CA VAL A 397 50.02 -28.61 -9.40
C VAL A 397 50.30 -27.45 -8.42
N ALA A 398 49.92 -26.23 -8.80
CA ALA A 398 49.90 -25.10 -7.87
C ALA A 398 48.64 -25.19 -7.01
N ARG A 399 48.79 -25.25 -5.69
CA ARG A 399 47.72 -25.21 -4.71
C ARG A 399 48.02 -24.11 -3.69
N CYS A 400 47.10 -23.17 -3.55
CA CYS A 400 47.18 -22.11 -2.54
C CYS A 400 46.00 -22.21 -1.56
N GLU A 401 46.16 -21.59 -0.40
CA GLU A 401 45.15 -21.50 0.66
C GLU A 401 44.81 -20.03 0.94
N LEU A 402 43.51 -19.72 1.04
CA LEU A 402 42.98 -18.38 1.29
C LEU A 402 42.04 -18.37 2.51
N ASP A 403 41.82 -17.18 3.06
CA ASP A 403 41.18 -17.02 4.37
C ASP A 403 39.66 -16.92 4.29
N SER A 404 39.09 -16.52 3.14
CA SER A 404 37.64 -16.33 2.98
C SER A 404 37.07 -16.93 1.70
N THR A 405 35.75 -17.15 1.69
CA THR A 405 35.01 -17.59 0.50
C THR A 405 35.17 -16.59 -0.65
N ASP A 406 35.03 -15.30 -0.36
CA ASP A 406 35.15 -14.24 -1.37
C ASP A 406 36.54 -14.21 -2.03
N GLN A 407 37.60 -14.45 -1.25
CA GLN A 407 38.95 -14.55 -1.79
C GLN A 407 39.10 -15.74 -2.74
N VAL A 408 38.54 -16.91 -2.40
CA VAL A 408 38.56 -18.08 -3.30
C VAL A 408 37.82 -17.80 -4.60
N LEU A 409 36.61 -17.25 -4.51
CA LEU A 409 35.81 -16.93 -5.70
C LEU A 409 36.51 -15.91 -6.61
N ALA A 410 37.07 -14.85 -6.02
CA ALA A 410 37.81 -13.84 -6.76
C ALA A 410 39.06 -14.42 -7.44
N GLU A 411 39.79 -15.28 -6.74
CA GLU A 411 41.03 -15.85 -7.26
C GLU A 411 40.78 -16.89 -8.36
N VAL A 412 39.73 -17.72 -8.22
CA VAL A 412 39.30 -18.64 -9.29
C VAL A 412 38.86 -17.85 -10.53
N ALA A 413 38.14 -16.74 -10.36
CA ALA A 413 37.71 -15.90 -11.48
C ALA A 413 38.89 -15.25 -12.20
N ARG A 414 39.95 -14.90 -11.46
CA ARG A 414 41.16 -14.25 -11.98
C ARG A 414 42.07 -15.20 -12.75
N LEU A 415 42.15 -16.47 -12.35
CA LEU A 415 43.18 -17.39 -12.82
C LEU A 415 42.64 -18.42 -13.82
N PRO A 416 43.11 -18.41 -15.09
CA PRO A 416 42.80 -19.47 -16.04
C PRO A 416 43.25 -20.83 -15.51
N GLY A 417 42.38 -21.83 -15.63
CA GLY A 417 42.64 -23.18 -15.13
C GLY A 417 42.44 -23.36 -13.61
N ALA A 418 41.99 -22.34 -12.89
CA ALA A 418 41.69 -22.46 -11.47
C ALA A 418 40.38 -23.21 -11.19
N ILE A 419 40.39 -23.99 -10.11
CA ILE A 419 39.23 -24.60 -9.46
C ILE A 419 39.25 -24.26 -7.97
N GLY A 420 38.08 -23.99 -7.42
CA GLY A 420 37.86 -23.85 -6.00
C GLY A 420 36.44 -24.29 -5.63
N TYR A 421 35.98 -23.87 -4.46
CA TYR A 421 34.68 -24.21 -3.94
C TYR A 421 34.09 -23.09 -3.10
N SER A 422 32.77 -23.04 -3.03
CA SER A 422 32.02 -22.11 -2.18
C SER A 422 30.61 -22.62 -1.94
N GLU A 423 29.84 -21.86 -1.19
CA GLU A 423 28.40 -21.98 -1.09
C GLU A 423 27.77 -21.67 -2.47
N LEU A 424 26.70 -22.38 -2.83
CA LEU A 424 26.11 -22.30 -4.17
C LEU A 424 25.64 -20.87 -4.52
N ASN A 425 25.01 -20.18 -3.59
CA ASN A 425 24.49 -18.84 -3.84
C ASN A 425 25.62 -17.84 -4.11
N SER A 426 26.70 -17.90 -3.32
CA SER A 426 27.90 -17.10 -3.51
C SER A 426 28.58 -17.38 -4.87
N ALA A 427 28.64 -18.66 -5.27
CA ALA A 427 29.20 -19.07 -6.57
C ALA A 427 28.41 -18.52 -7.77
N THR A 428 27.08 -18.52 -7.66
CA THR A 428 26.19 -18.21 -8.79
C THR A 428 26.14 -16.72 -9.11
N GLY A 429 26.48 -15.85 -8.15
CA GLY A 429 26.51 -14.39 -8.33
C GLY A 429 27.75 -13.84 -9.03
N ALA A 430 28.81 -14.64 -9.19
CA ALA A 430 30.11 -14.18 -9.69
C ALA A 430 30.22 -14.33 -11.21
N LYS A 431 30.62 -13.25 -11.90
CA LYS A 431 30.93 -13.26 -13.34
C LYS A 431 32.25 -14.00 -13.59
N VAL A 432 32.39 -14.67 -14.74
CA VAL A 432 33.62 -15.39 -15.17
C VAL A 432 33.87 -16.71 -14.40
N LEU A 433 32.91 -17.13 -13.57
CA LEU A 433 32.93 -18.42 -12.90
C LEU A 433 31.89 -19.36 -13.48
N ARG A 434 32.23 -20.65 -13.46
CA ARG A 434 31.32 -21.73 -13.79
C ARG A 434 31.16 -22.69 -12.63
N VAL A 435 29.92 -22.84 -12.20
CA VAL A 435 29.51 -23.89 -11.28
C VAL A 435 29.52 -25.23 -12.00
N LEU A 436 30.16 -26.24 -11.39
CA LEU A 436 30.23 -27.59 -11.91
C LEU A 436 29.14 -28.48 -11.30
N ALA A 437 28.53 -29.31 -12.15
CA ALA A 437 27.82 -30.51 -11.70
C ALA A 437 28.80 -31.58 -11.20
N LEU A 438 28.35 -32.41 -10.26
CA LEU A 438 29.08 -33.57 -9.76
C LEU A 438 28.34 -34.84 -10.14
N ASP A 439 29.02 -35.76 -10.82
CA ASP A 439 28.44 -37.02 -11.30
C ASP A 439 27.15 -36.83 -12.14
N GLY A 440 27.05 -35.71 -12.85
CA GLY A 440 25.89 -35.32 -13.65
C GLY A 440 24.77 -34.62 -12.86
N ASP A 441 24.86 -34.54 -11.53
CA ASP A 441 23.90 -33.85 -10.68
C ASP A 441 24.33 -32.39 -10.43
N ALA A 442 23.48 -31.44 -10.79
CA ALA A 442 23.77 -30.01 -10.62
C ALA A 442 23.47 -29.59 -9.17
N PRO A 443 24.30 -28.73 -8.55
CA PRO A 443 24.00 -28.22 -7.22
C PRO A 443 22.70 -27.39 -7.27
N SER A 444 21.72 -27.77 -6.45
CA SER A 444 20.44 -27.08 -6.36
C SER A 444 19.87 -27.20 -4.94
N VAL A 445 19.60 -26.04 -4.33
CA VAL A 445 18.97 -25.95 -3.01
C VAL A 445 17.57 -26.53 -3.05
N ASP A 446 16.78 -26.15 -4.06
CA ASP A 446 15.40 -26.61 -4.24
C ASP A 446 15.31 -28.13 -4.46
N ALA A 447 16.18 -28.68 -5.31
CA ALA A 447 16.18 -30.12 -5.57
C ALA A 447 16.64 -30.92 -4.33
N VAL A 448 17.55 -30.37 -3.53
CA VAL A 448 17.95 -30.97 -2.25
C VAL A 448 16.82 -30.87 -1.22
N GLU A 449 16.15 -29.72 -1.11
CA GLU A 449 15.05 -29.49 -0.16
C GLU A 449 13.89 -30.46 -0.38
N HIS A 450 13.53 -30.69 -1.64
CA HIS A 450 12.42 -31.57 -2.03
C HIS A 450 12.83 -33.03 -2.24
N GLY A 451 14.09 -33.40 -1.96
CA GLY A 451 14.58 -34.78 -2.07
C GLY A 451 14.71 -35.30 -3.51
N HIS A 452 14.73 -34.41 -4.49
CA HIS A 452 14.93 -34.72 -5.91
C HIS A 452 16.40 -34.89 -6.30
N SER A 453 17.33 -34.47 -5.42
CA SER A 453 18.78 -34.56 -5.65
C SER A 453 19.51 -35.22 -4.46
N ARG A 454 20.50 -36.05 -4.80
CA ARG A 454 21.43 -36.68 -3.84
C ARG A 454 22.78 -35.99 -3.80
N TYR A 455 22.85 -34.75 -4.31
CA TYR A 455 24.07 -34.00 -4.45
C TYR A 455 24.89 -34.01 -3.14
N PRO A 456 26.16 -34.50 -3.18
CA PRO A 456 26.87 -34.89 -1.97
C PRO A 456 27.43 -33.72 -1.19
N TYR A 457 27.72 -32.60 -1.85
CA TYR A 457 28.44 -31.48 -1.25
C TYR A 457 27.47 -30.52 -0.56
N ARG A 458 26.99 -30.94 0.60
CA ARG A 458 26.05 -30.20 1.46
C ARG A 458 26.36 -30.46 2.94
N GLU A 459 26.05 -29.50 3.81
CA GLU A 459 26.22 -29.65 5.25
C GLU A 459 25.27 -28.76 6.04
N ILE A 460 25.01 -29.16 7.29
CA ILE A 460 24.26 -28.36 8.26
C ILE A 460 25.14 -27.22 8.78
N GLU A 461 24.58 -26.01 8.76
CA GLU A 461 25.05 -24.86 9.49
C GLU A 461 24.55 -24.90 10.94
N TYR A 462 25.48 -24.83 11.88
CA TYR A 462 25.20 -24.83 13.31
C TYR A 462 25.51 -23.46 13.92
N ALA A 463 24.64 -22.98 14.79
CA ALA A 463 24.93 -21.91 15.73
C ALA A 463 25.30 -22.52 17.09
N TYR A 464 26.58 -22.47 17.43
CA TYR A 464 27.10 -22.95 18.70
C TYR A 464 26.98 -21.91 19.80
N THR A 465 26.62 -22.36 20.99
CA THR A 465 26.75 -21.60 22.24
C THR A 465 27.61 -22.34 23.24
N TYR A 466 28.28 -21.62 24.14
CA TYR A 466 28.93 -22.26 25.28
C TYR A 466 27.89 -22.52 26.38
N GLY A 467 27.57 -23.79 26.64
CA GLY A 467 26.44 -24.13 27.51
C GLY A 467 25.09 -23.60 26.98
N ARG A 468 24.10 -23.47 27.86
CA ARG A 468 22.78 -22.93 27.52
C ARG A 468 22.73 -21.44 27.88
N PRO A 469 22.49 -20.53 26.92
CA PRO A 469 22.34 -19.10 27.22
C PRO A 469 21.10 -18.85 28.09
N PRO A 470 21.09 -17.82 28.94
CA PRO A 470 19.91 -17.45 29.72
C PRO A 470 18.69 -17.14 28.82
N ALA A 471 17.49 -17.51 29.27
CA ALA A 471 16.26 -17.43 28.46
C ALA A 471 15.84 -16.00 28.06
N GLY A 472 16.36 -14.96 28.72
CA GLY A 472 16.18 -13.54 28.37
C GLY A 472 17.49 -12.87 27.96
N SER A 473 18.43 -13.62 27.39
CA SER A 473 19.66 -13.05 26.83
C SER A 473 19.51 -12.82 25.33
N LEU A 474 20.17 -11.77 24.83
CA LEU A 474 20.24 -11.49 23.40
C LEU A 474 20.72 -12.71 22.58
N ALA A 475 21.63 -13.52 23.11
CA ALA A 475 22.06 -14.76 22.45
C ALA A 475 20.91 -15.76 22.27
N SER A 476 20.12 -16.03 23.31
CA SER A 476 18.96 -16.95 23.22
C SER A 476 17.90 -16.42 22.26
N SER A 477 17.67 -15.12 22.30
CA SER A 477 16.70 -14.44 21.44
C SER A 477 17.11 -14.40 19.99
N PHE A 478 18.38 -14.12 19.69
CA PHE A 478 18.92 -14.14 18.34
C PHE A 478 18.89 -15.56 17.74
N LEU A 479 19.21 -16.59 18.53
CA LEU A 479 19.03 -17.99 18.09
C LEU A 479 17.55 -18.29 17.78
N THR A 480 16.63 -17.81 18.61
CA THR A 480 15.20 -17.98 18.35
C THR A 480 14.78 -17.28 17.06
N TYR A 481 15.29 -16.08 16.82
CA TYR A 481 15.06 -15.32 15.59
C TYR A 481 15.54 -16.07 14.34
N LEU A 482 16.73 -16.67 14.36
CA LEU A 482 17.24 -17.48 13.24
C LEU A 482 16.36 -18.70 12.93
N THR A 483 15.59 -19.19 13.91
CA THR A 483 14.75 -20.38 13.76
C THR A 483 13.27 -20.08 13.49
N ARG A 484 12.87 -18.80 13.42
CA ARG A 484 11.46 -18.40 13.25
C ARG A 484 11.29 -17.16 12.36
N GLY A 485 10.22 -17.15 11.55
CA GLY A 485 9.75 -15.94 10.85
C GLY A 485 10.84 -15.29 10.00
N ASN A 486 11.08 -13.99 10.20
CA ASN A 486 12.02 -13.17 9.43
C ASN A 486 13.42 -13.78 9.31
N GLY A 487 13.95 -14.43 10.36
CA GLY A 487 15.27 -15.05 10.29
C GLY A 487 15.33 -16.22 9.31
N GLN A 488 14.26 -17.01 9.20
CA GLN A 488 14.18 -18.09 8.21
C GLN A 488 14.05 -17.56 6.78
N ASP A 489 13.38 -16.42 6.61
CA ASP A 489 13.27 -15.77 5.30
C ASP A 489 14.62 -15.23 4.83
N VAL A 490 15.45 -14.70 5.75
CA VAL A 490 16.84 -14.32 5.43
C VAL A 490 17.63 -15.55 4.99
N ILE A 491 17.57 -16.66 5.74
CA ILE A 491 18.26 -17.91 5.39
C ILE A 491 17.89 -18.37 3.98
N ARG A 492 16.59 -18.35 3.63
CA ARG A 492 16.11 -18.71 2.29
C ARG A 492 16.57 -17.75 1.21
N THR A 493 16.54 -16.45 1.50
CA THR A 493 16.93 -15.39 0.54
C THR A 493 18.39 -15.56 0.11
N HIS A 494 19.24 -16.03 1.01
CA HIS A 494 20.65 -16.33 0.71
C HIS A 494 20.90 -17.74 0.17
N GLY A 495 19.85 -18.50 -0.17
CA GLY A 495 19.98 -19.78 -0.83
C GLY A 495 20.34 -20.94 0.11
N HIS A 496 19.85 -20.93 1.34
CA HIS A 496 19.98 -22.04 2.28
C HIS A 496 18.61 -22.57 2.69
N VAL A 497 18.53 -23.85 3.08
CA VAL A 497 17.28 -24.45 3.58
C VAL A 497 17.21 -24.27 5.10
N PRO A 498 16.24 -23.52 5.67
CA PRO A 498 16.16 -23.36 7.12
C PRO A 498 15.77 -24.68 7.79
N CYS A 499 16.50 -25.08 8.83
CA CYS A 499 16.28 -26.36 9.52
C CYS A 499 14.95 -26.43 10.28
N TRP A 500 14.33 -25.30 10.60
CA TRP A 500 13.08 -25.23 11.38
C TRP A 500 11.83 -25.02 10.52
N THR A 501 11.84 -25.63 9.33
CA THR A 501 10.71 -25.74 8.41
C THR A 501 10.26 -27.21 8.33
N PRO A 502 9.02 -27.52 7.88
CA PRO A 502 8.57 -28.91 7.78
C PRO A 502 9.51 -29.81 6.95
N GLU A 503 10.05 -29.29 5.86
CA GLU A 503 11.01 -29.95 4.97
C GLU A 503 12.41 -29.96 5.60
N GLY A 504 12.89 -28.80 6.03
CA GLY A 504 14.22 -28.65 6.62
C GLY A 504 14.46 -29.48 7.88
N MET A 505 13.42 -29.70 8.71
CA MET A 505 13.55 -30.55 9.90
C MET A 505 13.92 -31.99 9.54
N LYS A 506 13.41 -32.52 8.42
CA LYS A 506 13.74 -33.88 7.97
C LYS A 506 15.16 -33.98 7.44
N LEU A 507 15.62 -32.93 6.75
CA LEU A 507 16.97 -32.87 6.17
C LEU A 507 18.02 -32.65 7.24
N CYS A 508 17.79 -31.71 8.15
CA CYS A 508 18.70 -31.42 9.24
C CYS A 508 18.64 -32.46 10.36
N ALA A 509 17.75 -33.46 10.30
CA ALA A 509 17.71 -34.57 11.26
C ALA A 509 18.66 -35.73 10.89
N GLN A 510 19.03 -35.83 9.60
CA GLN A 510 19.95 -36.82 9.04
C GLN A 510 21.40 -36.40 9.26
#